data_AF-A0A926DZD8-F1
#
_entry.id   AF-A0A926DZD8-F1
#
_cell.length_a   1.000
_cell.length_b   1.000
_cell.length_c   1.000
_cell.angle_alpha   90.00
_cell.angle_beta   90.00
_cell.angle_gamma   90.00
#
_symmetry.space_group_name_H-M   'P 1'
#
loop_
_entity.id
_entity.type
_entity.pdbx_description
1 polymer ?
#
loop_
_entity_poly.entity_id
_entity_poly.type
_entity_poly.pdbx_seq_one_letter_code
_entity_poly.pdbx_strand_id
1 'polypeptide(L)' 'MMAETAKRNYRSKEERIAEIEQKIETHKANIAVLEGKKAAILNPAPRRKRVGVGTVLKAAKESGMTPEEIANKLGIKL' A
#
# COMPACT_ATOMS: atom_id res chain seq x y z
N MET A 1 15.85 -61.26 14.43
CA MET A 1 16.47 -60.18 15.23
C MET A 1 16.35 -58.88 14.47
N MET A 2 16.22 -57.78 15.22
CA MET A 2 16.41 -56.36 14.85
C MET A 2 15.15 -55.60 14.43
N ALA A 3 14.52 -54.96 15.43
CA ALA A 3 13.57 -53.88 15.25
C ALA A 3 14.37 -52.59 14.96
N GLU A 4 14.26 -52.09 13.73
CA GLU A 4 14.80 -50.79 13.35
C GLU A 4 13.94 -49.70 14.00
N THR A 5 14.46 -49.09 15.07
CA THR A 5 13.75 -48.04 15.80
C THR A 5 13.72 -46.76 14.96
N ALA A 6 12.52 -46.35 14.53
CA ALA A 6 12.31 -45.12 13.78
C ALA A 6 12.85 -43.91 14.55
N LYS A 7 13.98 -43.37 14.09
CA LYS A 7 14.64 -42.21 14.69
C LYS A 7 13.78 -40.98 14.40
N ARG A 8 13.23 -40.35 15.44
CA ARG A 8 12.45 -39.10 15.31
C ARG A 8 13.34 -38.03 14.65
N ASN A 9 12.91 -37.50 13.51
CA ASN A 9 13.57 -36.37 12.89
C ASN A 9 13.26 -35.11 13.70
N TYR A 10 14.23 -34.63 14.47
CA TYR A 10 14.10 -33.37 15.20
C TYR A 10 14.54 -32.23 14.29
N ARG A 11 13.70 -31.19 14.21
CA ARG A 11 14.09 -29.93 13.57
C ARG A 11 15.39 -29.41 14.17
N SER A 12 16.30 -28.99 13.31
CA SER A 12 17.58 -28.42 13.71
C SER A 12 17.34 -27.14 14.52
N LYS A 13 18.37 -26.68 15.23
CA LYS A 13 18.27 -25.41 15.96
C LYS A 13 18.08 -24.25 14.98
N GLU A 14 18.76 -24.31 13.83
CA GLU A 14 18.71 -23.31 12.77
C GLU A 14 17.32 -23.21 12.15
N GLU A 15 16.67 -24.34 11.83
CA GLU A 15 15.32 -24.36 11.27
C GLU A 15 14.30 -23.71 12.23
N ARG A 16 14.46 -23.97 13.53
CA ARG A 16 13.60 -23.36 14.55
C ARG A 16 13.86 -21.87 14.70
N ILE A 17 15.11 -21.43 14.61
CA ILE A 17 15.48 -20.01 14.64
C ILE A 17 14.89 -19.29 13.42
N ALA A 18 15.05 -19.85 12.22
CA ALA A 18 14.52 -19.28 10.99
C ALA A 18 12.99 -19.14 11.01
N GLU A 19 12.27 -20.14 11.54
CA GLU A 19 10.81 -20.04 11.71
C GLU A 19 10.42 -18.91 12.68
N ILE A 20 11.17 -18.74 13.77
CA ILE A 20 10.92 -17.67 14.74
C ILE A 20 11.24 -16.30 14.15
N GLU A 21 12.33 -16.17 13.39
CA GLU A 21 12.66 -14.93 12.69
C GLU A 21 11.57 -14.53 11.69
N GLN A 22 11.08 -15.48 10.89
CA GLN A 22 9.97 -15.24 9.96
C GLN A 22 8.70 -14.78 10.69
N LYS A 23 8.38 -15.38 11.84
CA LYS A 23 7.26 -14.94 12.69
C LYS A 23 7.48 -13.54 13.23
N ILE A 24 8.68 -13.24 13.72
CA ILE A 24 9.04 -11.91 14.22
C ILE A 24 8.87 -10.87 13.11
N GLU A 25 9.35 -11.15 11.91
CA GLU A 25 9.22 -10.24 10.76
C GLU A 25 7.77 -10.00 10.38
N THR A 26 6.95 -11.06 10.33
CA THR A 26 5.52 -10.96 10.08
C THR A 26 4.83 -10.10 11.14
N HIS A 27 5.14 -10.30 12.42
CA HIS A 27 4.56 -9.51 13.49
C HIS A 27 5.03 -8.04 13.47
N LYS A 28 6.29 -7.76 13.12
CA LYS A 28 6.79 -6.39 12.91
C LYS A 28 6.05 -5.68 11.78
N ALA A 29 5.82 -6.36 10.65
CA ALA A 29 5.03 -5.81 9.55
C ALA A 29 3.59 -5.49 9.98
N ASN A 30 2.97 -6.40 10.73
CA ASN A 30 1.62 -6.17 11.27
C ASN A 30 1.58 -4.99 12.26
N ILE A 31 2.60 -4.87 13.12
CA ILE A 31 2.73 -3.73 14.04
C ILE A 31 2.84 -2.43 13.25
N ALA A 32 3.68 -2.36 12.21
CA ALA A 32 3.83 -1.17 11.38
C ALA A 32 2.50 -0.74 10.73
N VAL A 33 1.69 -1.69 10.27
CA VAL A 33 0.34 -1.41 9.74
C VAL A 33 -0.58 -0.82 10.82
N LEU A 34 -0.56 -1.39 12.02
CA LEU A 34 -1.37 -0.90 13.15
C LEU A 34 -0.92 0.49 13.60
N GLU A 35 0.38 0.75 13.64
CA GLU A 35 0.96 2.06 13.92
C GLU A 35 0.57 3.09 12.86
N GLY A 36 0.60 2.72 11.58
CA GLY A 36 0.10 3.56 10.50
C GLY A 36 -1.39 3.91 10.66
N LYS A 37 -2.22 2.94 11.03
CA LYS A 37 -3.65 3.18 11.34
C LYS A 37 -3.82 4.08 12.55
N LYS A 38 -3.05 3.87 13.63
CA LYS A 38 -3.06 4.72 14.83
C LYS A 38 -2.67 6.16 14.47
N ALA A 39 -1.61 6.34 13.67
CA ALA A 39 -1.18 7.65 13.21
C ALA A 39 -2.23 8.34 12.35
N ALA A 40 -2.93 7.61 11.47
CA ALA A 40 -4.02 8.14 10.66
C ALA A 40 -5.25 8.54 11.49
N ILE A 41 -5.52 7.87 12.62
CA ILE A 41 -6.59 8.26 13.55
C ILE A 41 -6.21 9.51 14.33
N LEU A 42 -4.97 9.58 14.83
CA LEU A 42 -4.47 10.74 15.57
C LEU A 42 -4.33 11.98 14.67
N ASN A 43 -3.93 11.77 13.43
CA ASN A 43 -3.72 12.83 12.43
C ASN A 43 -4.54 12.50 11.18
N PRO A 44 -5.88 12.72 11.21
CA PRO A 44 -6.73 12.43 10.08
C PRO A 44 -6.32 13.29 8.89
N ALA A 45 -6.10 12.65 7.74
CA ALA A 45 -5.83 13.37 6.52
C ALA A 45 -7.01 14.32 6.23
N PRO A 46 -6.73 15.58 5.81
CA PRO A 46 -7.79 16.51 5.47
C PRO A 46 -8.63 15.91 4.34
N ARG A 47 -9.96 16.09 4.43
CA ARG A 47 -10.88 15.63 3.38
C ARG A 47 -10.41 16.20 2.04
N ARG A 48 -10.15 15.33 1.06
CA ARG A 48 -9.90 15.76 -0.32
C ARG A 48 -11.16 16.51 -0.79
N LYS A 49 -11.02 17.82 -1.00
CA LYS A 49 -12.06 18.61 -1.66
C LYS A 49 -12.23 18.03 -3.06
N ARG A 50 -13.47 17.90 -3.54
CA ARG A 50 -13.72 17.55 -4.94
C ARG A 50 -13.00 18.59 -5.81
N VAL A 51 -12.21 18.11 -6.78
CA VAL A 51 -11.59 19.01 -7.74
C VAL A 51 -12.71 19.65 -8.54
N GLY A 52 -12.80 20.98 -8.50
CA GLY A 52 -13.83 21.72 -9.22
C GLY A 52 -13.50 21.76 -10.71
N VAL A 53 -14.52 21.85 -11.56
CA VAL A 53 -14.34 22.00 -13.01
C VAL A 53 -13.41 23.19 -13.32
N GLY A 54 -13.54 24.30 -12.57
CA GLY A 54 -12.66 25.47 -12.73
C GLY A 54 -11.18 25.20 -12.39
N THR A 55 -10.87 24.30 -11.45
CA THR A 55 -9.48 23.93 -11.14
C THR A 55 -8.88 23.08 -12.26
N VAL A 56 -9.68 22.19 -12.84
CA VAL A 56 -9.29 21.39 -14.02
C VAL A 56 -9.03 22.29 -15.23
N LEU A 57 -9.95 23.22 -15.51
CA LEU A 57 -9.80 24.14 -16.64
C LEU A 57 -8.61 25.10 -16.46
N LYS A 58 -8.35 25.57 -15.23
CA LYS A 58 -7.17 26.39 -14.92
C LYS A 58 -5.88 25.60 -15.14
N ALA A 59 -5.80 24.36 -14.64
CA ALA A 59 -4.65 23.49 -14.85
C ALA A 59 -4.45 23.17 -16.35
N ALA A 60 -5.52 22.94 -17.11
CA ALA A 60 -5.46 22.72 -18.54
C ALA A 60 -4.90 23.95 -19.29
N LYS A 61 -5.34 25.15 -18.91
CA LYS A 61 -4.82 26.41 -19.45
C LYS A 61 -3.34 26.63 -19.07
N GLU A 62 -2.96 26.33 -17.82
CA GLU A 62 -1.57 26.41 -17.35
C GLU A 62 -0.67 25.38 -18.04
N SER A 63 -1.22 24.22 -18.42
CA SER A 63 -0.53 23.22 -19.25
C SER A 63 -0.41 23.61 -20.73
N GLY A 64 -0.81 24.84 -21.08
CA GLY A 64 -0.66 25.40 -22.43
C GLY A 64 -1.73 24.98 -23.42
N MET A 65 -2.80 24.29 -22.98
CA MET A 65 -3.90 23.95 -23.88
C MET A 65 -4.74 25.18 -24.20
N THR A 66 -5.06 25.37 -25.46
CA THR A 66 -5.96 26.45 -25.87
C THR A 66 -7.41 26.10 -25.48
N PRO A 67 -8.29 27.10 -25.28
CA PRO A 67 -9.70 26.85 -24.94
C PRO A 67 -10.42 25.94 -25.95
N GLU A 68 -10.07 26.04 -27.23
CA GLU A 68 -10.62 25.22 -28.31
C GLU A 68 -10.15 23.76 -28.21
N GLU A 69 -8.87 23.53 -27.92
CA GLU A 69 -8.34 22.19 -27.67
C GLU A 69 -8.95 21.55 -26.42
N ILE A 70 -9.17 22.34 -25.37
CA ILE A 70 -9.86 21.89 -24.16
C ILE A 70 -11.29 21.50 -24.49
N ALA A 71 -12.02 22.32 -25.25
CA ALA A 71 -13.38 22.02 -25.68
C ALA A 71 -13.46 20.75 -26.54
N ASN A 72 -12.54 20.60 -27.51
CA ASN A 72 -12.44 19.41 -28.36
C ASN A 72 -12.15 18.14 -27.54
N LYS A 73 -11.21 18.20 -26.58
CA LYS A 73 -10.90 17.07 -25.68
C LYS A 73 -12.04 16.72 -24.73
N LEU A 74 -12.85 17.71 -24.35
CA LEU A 74 -14.04 17.53 -23.52
C LEU A 74 -15.29 17.19 -24.34
N GLY A 75 -15.20 17.13 -25.67
CA GLY A 75 -16.33 16.85 -26.56
C GLY A 75 -17.39 17.96 -26.62
N ILE A 76 -17.03 19.19 -26.26
CA ILE A 76 -17.90 20.35 -26.27
C ILE A 76 -17.69 21.09 -27.61
N LYS A 77 -18.75 21.23 -28.40
CA LYS A 77 -18.75 22.17 -29.54
C LYS A 77 -18.98 23.58 -29.01
N LEU A 78 -17.99 24.45 -29.19
CA LEU A 78 -18.08 25.90 -28.98
C LEU A 78 -18.58 26.59 -30.25
#